data_AF-A0A8S1J484-F1
#
_entry.id   AF-A0A8S1J484-F1
#
_cell.length_a   1.000
_cell.length_b   1.000
_cell.length_c   1.000
_cell.angle_alpha   90.00
_cell.angle_beta   90.00
_cell.angle_gamma   90.00
#
_symmetry.space_group_name_H-M   'P 1'
#
loop_
_entity.id
_entity.type
_entity.pdbx_description
1 polymer ?
#
loop_
_entity_poly.entity_id
_entity_poly.type
_entity_poly.pdbx_seq_one_letter_code
_entity_poly.pdbx_strand_id
1 'polypeptide(L)'
;VSNNTRRPHYLSMASKGGEVTQVVDLVGVLHDRGIDKDIAARVLDASPSFGFSIYVGSRRDSDTAFSVHVVLDAGTRPLPYYQTAKNDAFSRSAIALSPCPVLLPERNRWRRYACTLESYGPGVRRAVVSLRGKGVDQTDQWGPKFASPELVVLSAGDTEAWMK
;
A
#
# COMPACT_ATOMS: atom_id res chain seq x y z
N VAL A 1 -23.64 12.94 -26.04
CA VAL A 1 -22.96 12.22 -24.95
C VAL A 1 -21.56 12.82 -24.80
N SER A 2 -21.38 13.75 -23.87
CA SER A 2 -20.08 14.37 -23.61
C SER A 2 -19.15 13.34 -22.95
N ASN A 3 -18.13 12.90 -23.67
CA ASN A 3 -17.04 12.09 -23.14
C ASN A 3 -16.34 12.88 -22.04
N ASN A 4 -16.78 12.68 -20.81
CA ASN A 4 -16.17 13.26 -19.63
C ASN A 4 -14.89 12.48 -19.34
N THR A 5 -13.84 12.74 -20.12
CA THR A 5 -12.49 12.21 -19.94
C THR A 5 -11.90 12.84 -18.68
N ARG A 6 -12.38 12.41 -17.52
CA ARG A 6 -11.78 12.75 -16.22
C ARG A 6 -10.31 12.38 -16.31
N ARG A 7 -9.45 13.40 -16.20
CA ARG A 7 -8.01 13.19 -16.17
C ARG A 7 -7.72 12.30 -14.97
N PRO A 8 -6.96 11.21 -15.13
CA PRO A 8 -6.60 10.37 -14.00
C PRO A 8 -5.81 11.22 -13.00
N HIS A 9 -6.27 11.23 -11.75
CA HIS A 9 -5.59 11.91 -10.65
C HIS A 9 -4.50 10.99 -10.11
N TYR A 10 -3.33 11.56 -9.84
CA TYR A 10 -2.20 10.83 -9.27
C TYR A 10 -1.44 11.72 -8.28
N LEU A 11 -0.77 11.08 -7.34
CA LEU A 11 0.21 11.71 -6.46
C LEU A 11 1.57 11.66 -7.13
N SER A 12 2.27 12.79 -7.25
CA SER A 12 3.66 12.84 -7.73
C SER A 12 4.59 13.16 -6.57
N MET A 13 5.67 12.39 -6.43
CA MET A 13 6.73 12.71 -5.48
C MET A 13 7.75 13.65 -6.09
N ALA A 14 8.47 14.38 -5.23
CA ALA A 14 9.64 15.17 -5.61
C ALA A 14 10.87 14.27 -5.80
N SER A 15 11.86 14.74 -6.58
CA SER A 15 13.10 13.99 -6.82
C SER A 15 13.95 13.78 -5.57
N LYS A 16 13.98 14.75 -4.66
CA LYS A 16 14.73 14.67 -3.39
C LYS A 16 14.22 13.62 -2.41
N GLY A 17 13.08 13.00 -2.73
CA GLY A 17 12.43 12.04 -1.87
C GLY A 17 11.17 12.59 -1.25
N GLY A 18 10.21 11.70 -1.02
CA GLY A 18 8.97 11.98 -0.33
C GLY A 18 8.39 10.70 0.26
N GLU A 19 7.58 10.88 1.29
CA GLU A 19 6.81 9.83 1.94
C GLU A 19 5.38 10.34 2.13
N VAL A 20 4.41 9.51 1.75
CA VAL A 20 3.01 9.71 2.12
C VAL A 20 2.55 8.47 2.86
N THR A 21 1.94 8.68 4.01
CA THR A 21 1.44 7.61 4.88
C THR A 21 -0.05 7.80 5.11
N GLN A 22 -0.78 6.69 5.01
CA GLN A 22 -2.18 6.62 5.37
C GLN A 22 -2.36 5.56 6.46
N VAL A 23 -3.06 5.95 7.52
CA VAL A 23 -3.48 5.05 8.59
C VAL A 23 -4.97 4.80 8.43
N VAL A 24 -5.37 3.54 8.47
CA VAL A 24 -6.73 3.08 8.23
C VAL A 24 -7.22 2.30 9.44
N ASP A 25 -8.31 2.75 10.05
CA ASP A 25 -9.09 1.97 11.02
C ASP A 25 -9.91 0.92 10.25
N LEU A 26 -9.48 -0.35 10.31
CA LEU A 26 -10.11 -1.42 9.54
C LEU A 26 -11.51 -1.74 10.05
N VAL A 27 -11.72 -1.69 11.36
CA VAL A 27 -13.05 -1.91 11.95
C VAL A 27 -13.97 -0.78 11.57
N GLY A 28 -13.49 0.47 11.65
CA GLY A 28 -14.22 1.65 11.19
C GLY A 28 -14.64 1.54 9.72
N VAL A 29 -13.72 1.18 8.83
CA VAL A 29 -14.02 1.03 7.40
C VAL A 29 -15.03 -0.08 7.11
N LEU A 30 -14.95 -1.23 7.80
CA LEU A 30 -15.92 -2.31 7.65
C LEU A 30 -17.30 -1.91 8.19
N HIS A 31 -17.31 -1.16 9.30
CA HIS A 31 -18.52 -0.61 9.88
C HIS A 31 -19.22 0.41 8.98
N ASP A 32 -18.45 1.31 8.37
CA ASP A 32 -19.00 2.27 7.41
C ASP A 32 -19.57 1.59 6.14
N ARG A 33 -19.21 0.32 5.91
CA ARG A 33 -19.77 -0.55 4.87
C ARG A 33 -20.95 -1.40 5.35
N GLY A 34 -21.43 -1.18 6.58
CA GLY A 34 -22.62 -1.83 7.14
C GLY A 34 -22.35 -3.09 7.96
N ILE A 35 -21.09 -3.40 8.29
CA ILE A 35 -20.76 -4.55 9.14
C ILE A 35 -20.69 -4.10 10.59
N ASP A 36 -21.48 -4.72 11.48
CA ASP A 36 -21.40 -4.42 12.91
C ASP A 36 -19.95 -4.50 13.44
N LYS A 37 -19.57 -3.61 14.37
CA LYS A 37 -18.17 -3.49 14.84
C LYS A 37 -17.64 -4.79 15.46
N ASP A 38 -18.47 -5.50 16.21
CA ASP A 38 -18.07 -6.76 16.84
C ASP A 38 -17.92 -7.87 15.79
N ILE A 39 -18.80 -7.87 14.79
CA ILE A 39 -18.67 -8.78 13.63
C ILE A 39 -17.40 -8.46 12.85
N ALA A 40 -17.13 -7.18 12.54
CA ALA A 40 -15.94 -6.75 11.83
C ALA A 40 -14.65 -7.15 12.57
N ALA A 41 -14.61 -6.95 13.88
CA ALA A 41 -13.50 -7.39 14.72
C ALA A 41 -13.29 -8.91 14.65
N ARG A 42 -14.37 -9.71 14.76
CA ARG A 42 -14.29 -11.19 14.62
C ARG A 42 -13.84 -11.63 13.23
N VAL A 43 -14.29 -10.95 12.18
CA VAL A 43 -13.85 -11.22 10.79
C VAL A 43 -12.36 -10.98 10.68
N LEU A 44 -11.83 -9.87 11.21
CA LEU A 44 -10.39 -9.61 11.21
C LEU A 44 -9.62 -10.62 12.07
N ASP A 45 -10.19 -11.07 13.20
CA ASP A 45 -9.56 -12.08 14.06
C ASP A 45 -9.51 -13.49 13.43
N ALA A 46 -10.34 -13.74 12.41
CA ALA A 46 -10.27 -14.94 11.57
C ALA A 46 -9.14 -14.87 10.52
N SER A 47 -8.37 -13.79 10.51
CA SER A 47 -7.20 -13.56 9.66
C SER A 47 -7.43 -13.73 8.15
N PRO A 48 -8.50 -13.15 7.56
CA PRO A 48 -8.71 -13.21 6.11
C PRO A 48 -7.56 -12.54 5.37
N SER A 49 -7.18 -13.08 4.21
CA SER A 49 -6.15 -12.49 3.36
C SER A 49 -6.54 -11.08 2.91
N PHE A 50 -5.58 -10.16 2.91
CA PHE A 50 -5.72 -8.85 2.29
C PHE A 50 -4.95 -8.79 0.98
N GLY A 51 -5.55 -8.17 -0.03
CA GLY A 51 -4.87 -7.75 -1.25
C GLY A 51 -4.55 -6.27 -1.17
N PHE A 52 -3.31 -5.89 -1.44
CA PHE A 52 -2.94 -4.50 -1.69
C PHE A 52 -2.53 -4.36 -3.15
N SER A 53 -2.98 -3.30 -3.83
CA SER A 53 -2.45 -2.94 -5.14
C SER A 53 -2.34 -1.44 -5.36
N ILE A 54 -1.44 -1.04 -6.25
CA ILE A 54 -1.21 0.36 -6.60
C ILE A 54 -0.63 0.46 -8.02
N TYR A 55 -0.99 1.52 -8.73
CA TYR A 55 -0.34 1.87 -9.99
C TYR A 55 0.82 2.83 -9.73
N VAL A 56 1.98 2.50 -10.29
CA VAL A 56 3.19 3.31 -10.20
C VAL A 56 3.65 3.65 -11.60
N GLY A 57 4.04 4.90 -11.82
CA GLY A 57 4.61 5.35 -13.08
C GLY A 57 5.71 6.37 -12.90
N SER A 58 6.48 6.61 -13.94
CA SER A 58 7.49 7.68 -14.02
C SER A 58 7.29 8.52 -15.27
N ARG A 59 7.99 9.66 -15.34
CA ARG A 59 8.08 10.41 -16.60
C ARG A 59 9.05 9.71 -17.57
N ARG A 60 8.94 10.05 -18.85
CA ARG A 60 9.82 9.53 -19.91
C ARG A 60 11.30 9.87 -19.68
N ASP A 61 11.55 11.02 -19.07
CA ASP A 61 12.85 11.65 -18.89
C ASP A 61 13.44 11.43 -17.50
N SER A 62 12.83 10.61 -16.63
CA SER A 62 13.30 10.46 -15.25
C SER A 62 13.30 9.01 -14.79
N ASP A 63 14.42 8.61 -14.21
CA ASP A 63 14.54 7.36 -13.48
C ASP A 63 14.13 7.57 -12.04
N THR A 64 13.26 6.71 -11.54
CA THR A 64 12.69 6.86 -10.19
C THR A 64 12.71 5.54 -9.45
N ALA A 65 12.98 5.63 -8.15
CA ALA A 65 12.98 4.53 -7.23
C ALA A 65 11.80 4.70 -6.27
N PHE A 66 11.09 3.61 -5.96
CA PHE A 66 9.99 3.64 -5.01
C PHE A 66 9.98 2.43 -4.09
N SER A 67 9.34 2.56 -2.93
CA SER A 67 9.04 1.44 -2.03
C SER A 67 7.65 1.61 -1.45
N VAL A 68 6.97 0.50 -1.24
CA VAL A 68 5.65 0.46 -0.60
C VAL A 68 5.72 -0.43 0.63
N HIS A 69 5.18 0.07 1.72
CA HIS A 69 5.12 -0.61 3.01
C HIS A 69 3.65 -0.73 3.40
N VAL A 70 3.18 -1.97 3.59
CA VAL A 70 1.83 -2.23 4.11
C VAL A 70 1.96 -3.02 5.40
N VAL A 71 1.42 -2.47 6.48
CA VAL A 71 1.50 -3.05 7.82
C VAL A 71 0.11 -3.22 8.40
N LEU A 72 -0.16 -4.43 8.89
CA LEU A 72 -1.36 -4.74 9.65
C LEU A 72 -1.01 -4.90 11.13
N ASP A 73 -1.61 -4.12 12.01
CA ASP A 73 -1.35 -4.21 13.45
C ASP A 73 -2.58 -3.91 14.32
N ALA A 74 -2.40 -4.02 15.64
CA ALA A 74 -3.48 -3.84 16.61
C ALA A 74 -3.86 -2.37 16.88
N GLY A 75 -3.12 -1.39 16.36
CA GLY A 75 -3.39 0.02 16.63
C GLY A 75 -2.97 0.54 18.00
N THR A 76 -2.46 -0.31 18.90
CA THR A 76 -2.22 0.05 20.31
C THR A 76 -0.91 0.80 20.58
N ARG A 77 0.03 0.78 19.63
CA ARG A 77 1.34 1.41 19.77
C ARG A 77 1.59 2.42 18.66
N PRO A 78 2.36 3.49 18.92
CA PRO A 78 2.93 4.30 17.87
C PRO A 78 3.76 3.43 16.93
N LEU A 79 3.70 3.71 15.64
CA LEU A 79 4.48 2.98 14.66
C LEU A 79 5.93 3.47 14.72
N PRO A 80 6.93 2.58 14.81
CA PRO A 80 8.31 2.98 14.64
C PRO A 80 8.53 3.48 13.22
N TYR A 81 9.51 4.36 13.04
CA TYR A 81 9.89 4.83 11.71
C TYR A 81 10.38 3.64 10.86
N TYR A 82 9.72 3.38 9.72
CA TYR A 82 9.93 2.19 8.87
C TYR A 82 11.28 2.15 8.13
N GLN A 83 12.33 2.83 8.60
CA GLN A 83 13.65 2.77 7.98
C GLN A 83 14.51 1.59 8.46
N THR A 84 14.14 0.92 9.56
CA THR A 84 15.04 -0.05 10.22
C THR A 84 14.38 -1.35 10.67
N ALA A 85 13.10 -1.59 10.34
CA ALA A 85 12.36 -2.76 10.84
C ALA A 85 12.73 -4.05 10.09
N LYS A 86 13.97 -4.51 10.26
CA LYS A 86 14.31 -5.93 10.12
C LYS A 86 13.91 -6.64 11.42
N ASN A 87 12.81 -7.38 11.33
CA ASN A 87 12.52 -8.64 12.01
C ASN A 87 11.90 -8.75 13.43
N ASP A 88 12.09 -7.89 14.44
CA ASP A 88 11.72 -8.35 15.81
C ASP A 88 10.45 -7.78 16.48
N ALA A 89 9.93 -6.59 16.09
CA ALA A 89 8.87 -5.93 16.86
C ALA A 89 7.41 -6.32 16.49
N PHE A 90 7.22 -7.18 15.49
CA PHE A 90 5.95 -7.34 14.78
C PHE A 90 5.46 -8.79 14.72
N SER A 91 5.77 -9.62 15.71
CA SER A 91 5.41 -11.06 15.74
C SER A 91 3.91 -11.39 15.66
N ARG A 92 3.02 -10.40 15.72
CA ARG A 92 1.56 -10.55 15.49
C ARG A 92 1.03 -9.79 14.27
N SER A 93 1.91 -9.11 13.56
CA SER A 93 1.59 -8.25 12.42
C SER A 93 1.99 -8.93 11.12
N ALA A 94 1.12 -8.89 10.12
CA ALA A 94 1.57 -9.12 8.75
C ALA A 94 2.20 -7.83 8.23
N ILE A 95 3.42 -7.98 7.72
CA ILE A 95 4.13 -6.90 7.03
C ILE A 95 4.38 -7.39 5.61
N ALA A 96 3.75 -6.74 4.64
CA ALA A 96 4.18 -6.85 3.26
C ALA A 96 5.11 -5.67 2.98
N LEU A 97 6.40 -5.98 2.90
CA LEU A 97 7.41 -5.04 2.42
C LEU A 97 7.65 -5.37 0.95
N SER A 98 7.62 -4.37 0.08
CA SER A 98 8.44 -4.45 -1.13
C SER A 98 9.88 -4.13 -0.69
N PRO A 99 10.80 -5.10 -0.66
CA PRO A 99 12.13 -4.89 -0.11
C PRO A 99 12.96 -4.03 -1.07
N CYS A 100 13.40 -2.87 -0.56
CA CYS A 100 14.34 -1.96 -1.22
C CYS A 100 13.83 -1.31 -2.51
N PRO A 101 14.31 -0.09 -2.85
CA PRO A 101 13.68 0.70 -3.89
C PRO A 101 13.66 -0.05 -5.23
N VAL A 102 12.45 -0.33 -5.72
CA VAL A 102 12.25 -0.90 -7.04
C VAL A 102 12.49 0.22 -8.04
N LEU A 103 13.50 0.05 -8.88
CA LEU A 103 13.68 0.91 -10.05
C LEU A 103 12.53 0.63 -11.02
N LEU A 104 11.82 1.67 -11.46
CA LEU A 104 10.78 1.49 -12.48
C LEU A 104 11.45 1.13 -13.81
N PRO A 105 11.22 -0.08 -14.36
CA PRO A 105 11.96 -0.56 -15.52
C PRO A 105 11.50 0.11 -16.82
N GLU A 106 10.28 0.66 -16.86
CA GLU A 106 9.68 1.22 -18.07
C GLU A 106 9.24 2.67 -17.83
N ARG A 107 9.97 3.61 -18.42
CA ARG A 107 9.66 5.04 -18.35
C ARG A 107 8.36 5.35 -19.09
N ASN A 108 7.59 6.33 -18.59
CA ASN A 108 6.33 6.80 -19.19
C ASN A 108 5.24 5.72 -19.32
N ARG A 109 5.30 4.67 -18.50
CA ARG A 109 4.26 3.63 -18.42
C ARG A 109 3.79 3.49 -16.98
N TRP A 110 2.52 3.18 -16.84
CA TRP A 110 1.94 2.79 -15.56
C TRP A 110 2.06 1.28 -15.40
N ARG A 111 2.50 0.84 -14.23
CA ARG A 111 2.56 -0.57 -13.87
C ARG A 111 1.82 -0.80 -12.56
N ARG A 112 0.99 -1.84 -12.53
CA ARG A 112 0.33 -2.30 -11.30
C ARG A 112 1.34 -3.11 -10.50
N TYR A 113 1.45 -2.78 -9.22
CA TYR A 113 2.14 -3.57 -8.22
C TYR A 113 1.09 -4.09 -7.25
N ALA A 114 1.13 -5.38 -6.95
CA ALA A 114 0.19 -6.02 -6.04
C ALA A 114 0.94 -6.97 -5.10
N CYS A 115 0.42 -7.10 -3.89
CA CYS A 115 0.87 -8.10 -2.92
C CYS A 115 -0.31 -8.59 -2.09
N THR A 116 -0.13 -9.75 -1.46
CA THR A 116 -1.08 -10.31 -0.51
C THR A 116 -0.48 -10.27 0.89
N LEU A 117 -1.32 -10.00 1.88
CA LEU A 117 -0.99 -10.08 3.29
C LEU A 117 -1.82 -11.21 3.89
N GLU A 118 -1.13 -12.26 4.31
CA GLU A 118 -1.74 -13.50 4.79
C GLU A 118 -1.24 -13.80 6.19
N SER A 119 -1.96 -14.67 6.90
CA SER A 119 -1.50 -15.27 8.16
C SER A 119 -1.11 -14.26 9.26
N TYR A 120 -1.75 -13.09 9.34
CA TYR A 120 -1.59 -12.21 10.51
C TYR A 120 -2.28 -12.80 11.74
N GLY A 121 -1.85 -12.38 12.93
CA GLY A 121 -2.46 -12.85 14.17
C GLY A 121 -3.77 -12.14 14.51
N PRO A 122 -4.60 -12.72 15.41
CA PRO A 122 -5.78 -12.04 15.91
C PRO A 122 -5.42 -10.73 16.62
N GLY A 123 -6.36 -9.79 16.62
CA GLY A 123 -6.22 -8.46 17.20
C GLY A 123 -5.78 -7.37 16.23
N VAL A 124 -5.62 -7.66 14.92
CA VAL A 124 -5.36 -6.64 13.89
C VAL A 124 -6.57 -5.72 13.73
N ARG A 125 -6.36 -4.41 13.83
CA ARG A 125 -7.41 -3.37 13.74
C ARG A 125 -7.01 -2.19 12.87
N ARG A 126 -5.73 -2.03 12.56
CA ARG A 126 -5.19 -0.91 11.82
C ARG A 126 -4.36 -1.40 10.64
N ALA A 127 -4.59 -0.80 9.48
CA ALA A 127 -3.69 -0.90 8.34
C ALA A 127 -2.92 0.40 8.17
N VAL A 128 -1.64 0.30 7.81
CA VAL A 128 -0.78 1.43 7.53
C VAL A 128 -0.18 1.23 6.16
N VAL A 129 -0.41 2.18 5.27
CA VAL A 129 0.18 2.19 3.93
C VAL A 129 1.14 3.35 3.86
N SER A 130 2.43 3.08 3.63
CA SER A 130 3.43 4.10 3.36
C SER A 130 3.99 3.95 1.95
N LEU A 131 3.86 5.02 1.18
CA LEU A 131 4.39 5.17 -0.18
C LEU A 131 5.60 6.08 -0.12
N ARG A 132 6.76 5.54 -0.48
CA ARG A 132 8.01 6.30 -0.52
C ARG A 132 8.57 6.30 -1.93
N GLY A 133 9.17 7.41 -2.32
CA GLY A 133 9.78 7.49 -3.63
C GLY A 133 10.73 8.64 -3.77
N LYS A 134 11.69 8.51 -4.70
CA LYS A 134 12.65 9.54 -5.06
C LYS A 134 13.07 9.41 -6.52
N GLY A 135 13.63 10.48 -7.08
CA GLY A 135 14.40 10.41 -8.31
C GLY A 135 15.70 9.64 -8.07
N VAL A 136 16.19 8.93 -9.08
CA VAL A 136 17.51 8.28 -9.05
C VAL A 136 18.60 9.33 -9.28
N ASP A 137 18.36 10.23 -10.22
CA ASP A 137 19.19 11.41 -10.44
C ASP A 137 18.63 12.61 -9.66
N GLN A 138 19.49 13.35 -8.97
CA GLN A 138 19.11 14.55 -8.21
C GLN A 138 18.94 15.77 -9.10
N THR A 139 19.42 15.73 -10.35
CA THR A 139 19.26 16.81 -11.33
C THR A 139 17.84 16.84 -11.90
N ASP A 140 17.15 15.70 -11.91
CA ASP A 140 15.75 15.63 -12.21
C ASP A 140 14.92 16.25 -11.08
N GLN A 141 13.82 16.92 -11.41
CA GLN A 141 12.89 17.48 -10.42
C GLN A 141 11.76 16.50 -10.05
N TRP A 142 11.77 15.31 -10.64
CA TRP A 142 10.62 14.41 -10.65
C TRP A 142 10.91 13.10 -9.93
N GLY A 143 9.99 12.70 -9.06
CA GLY A 143 9.95 11.37 -8.44
C GLY A 143 8.88 10.47 -9.08
N PRO A 144 8.62 9.30 -8.49
CA PRO A 144 7.59 8.40 -8.98
C PRO A 144 6.19 9.00 -8.78
N LYS A 145 5.25 8.50 -9.57
CA LYS A 145 3.82 8.80 -9.51
C LYS A 145 3.07 7.60 -8.97
N PHE A 146 2.10 7.84 -8.10
CA PHE A 146 1.25 6.81 -7.49
C PHE A 146 -0.22 7.10 -7.80
N ALA A 147 -0.97 6.07 -8.19
CA ALA A 147 -2.39 6.17 -8.47
C ALA A 147 -3.13 4.92 -7.99
N SER A 148 -4.40 5.11 -7.64
CA SER A 148 -5.34 4.06 -7.26
C SER A 148 -4.78 3.05 -6.24
N PRO A 149 -4.30 3.48 -5.06
CA PRO A 149 -3.98 2.54 -3.99
C PRO A 149 -5.28 1.87 -3.51
N GLU A 150 -5.26 0.55 -3.44
CA GLU A 150 -6.40 -0.26 -3.03
C GLU A 150 -5.96 -1.29 -1.99
N LEU A 151 -6.74 -1.38 -0.90
CA LEU A 151 -6.63 -2.44 0.09
C LEU A 151 -7.98 -3.15 0.18
N VAL A 152 -7.99 -4.44 -0.11
CA VAL A 152 -9.21 -5.25 -0.21
C VAL A 152 -9.09 -6.51 0.65
N VAL A 153 -10.19 -6.96 1.22
CA VAL A 153 -10.29 -8.29 1.84
C VAL A 153 -10.55 -9.28 0.70
N LEU A 154 -9.78 -10.36 0.63
CA LEU A 154 -9.88 -11.37 -0.41
C LEU A 154 -10.68 -12.58 0.08
N SER A 155 -11.53 -13.14 -0.79
CA SER A 155 -12.20 -14.41 -0.53
C SER A 155 -11.22 -15.57 -0.70
N ALA A 156 -11.49 -16.70 -0.01
CA ALA A 156 -10.75 -17.93 -0.23
C ALA A 156 -10.91 -18.39 -1.70
N GLY A 157 -9.84 -18.26 -2.51
CA GLY A 157 -9.83 -18.58 -3.94
C GLY A 157 -9.52 -17.40 -4.86
N ASP A 158 -9.69 -16.16 -4.40
CA ASP A 158 -9.49 -14.96 -5.24
C ASP A 158 -8.02 -14.50 -5.30
N THR A 159 -7.16 -15.06 -4.45
CA THR A 159 -5.76 -14.62 -4.28
C THR A 159 -4.94 -14.69 -5.58
N GLU A 160 -5.03 -15.79 -6.33
CA GLU A 160 -4.25 -15.97 -7.56
C GLU A 160 -4.78 -15.08 -8.70
N ALA A 161 -6.10 -14.89 -8.77
CA ALA A 161 -6.73 -14.00 -9.73
C ALA A 161 -6.38 -12.53 -9.44
N TRP A 162 -6.29 -12.15 -8.17
CA TRP A 162 -5.96 -10.79 -7.74
C TRP A 162 -4.54 -10.34 -8.11
N MET A 163 -3.59 -11.29 -8.16
CA MET A 163 -2.18 -11.02 -8.47
C MET A 163 -1.89 -10.86 -9.96
N LYS A 164 -2.78 -11.33 -10.84
CA LYS A 164 -2.67 -11.17 -12.30
C LYS A 164 -3.07 -9.75 -12.73
#